data_AF-A0A195DAR9-F1
#
_entry.id   AF-A0A195DAR9-F1
#
_cell.length_a   1.000
_cell.length_b   1.000
_cell.length_c   1.000
_cell.angle_alpha   90.00
_cell.angle_beta   90.00
_cell.angle_gamma   90.00
#
_symmetry.space_group_name_H-M   'P 1'
#
loop_
_entity.id
_entity.type
_entity.pdbx_description
1 polymer ?
#
loop_
_entity_poly.entity_id
_entity_poly.type
_entity_poly.pdbx_seq_one_letter_code
_entity_poly.pdbx_strand_id
1 'polypeptide(L)'
;MSVSDPLIKELKGWTRKLIEHAKEITDENENLCHFCKCLENCLQKDLLPIFDSVGYFKISYAWHWLEYVSRKNYNGYNTFLLAVEQVKQNAKVHTPAGRLRLLIRICLVRRCLHMPVEILARIPALATEFYNLKSILGDDILREILLSVLLQCSKFNFKLNLRNATFLDDTWQMPKCVALELVPCKSLGISVCFTNEKALVVNVNEKSVAAEDVRKRSLSI
;
A
#
# COMPACT_ATOMS: atom_id res chain seq x y z
N MET A 1 12.92 -12.71 27.94
CA MET A 1 13.09 -13.05 26.50
C MET A 1 12.44 -11.94 25.69
N SER A 2 13.18 -11.25 24.82
CA SER A 2 12.59 -10.23 23.94
C SER A 2 11.73 -10.94 22.89
N VAL A 3 10.41 -10.76 22.95
CA VAL A 3 9.51 -11.21 21.89
C VAL A 3 9.83 -10.35 20.66
N SER A 4 10.52 -10.92 19.67
CA SER A 4 10.92 -10.20 18.45
C SER A 4 10.51 -10.99 17.22
N ASP A 5 9.70 -10.39 16.36
CA ASP A 5 9.38 -10.95 15.04
C ASP A 5 10.34 -10.37 13.97
N PRO A 6 10.91 -11.22 13.08
CA PRO A 6 11.80 -10.76 12.01
C PRO A 6 11.19 -9.71 11.09
N LEU A 7 9.89 -9.80 10.75
CA LEU A 7 9.20 -8.83 9.90
C LEU A 7 9.04 -7.49 10.60
N ILE A 8 8.77 -7.47 11.91
CA ILE A 8 8.72 -6.21 12.67
C ILE A 8 10.11 -5.57 12.71
N LYS A 9 11.17 -6.35 12.89
CA LYS A 9 12.55 -5.85 12.88
C LYS A 9 12.90 -5.26 11.51
N GLU A 10 12.53 -5.96 10.43
CA GLU A 10 12.71 -5.50 9.06
C GLU A 10 11.92 -4.21 8.80
N LEU A 11 10.65 -4.16 9.19
CA LEU A 11 9.78 -2.99 9.05
C LEU A 11 10.38 -1.77 9.74
N LYS A 12 10.88 -1.91 10.98
CA LYS A 12 11.60 -0.85 11.69
C LYS A 12 12.84 -0.35 10.92
N GLY A 13 13.58 -1.27 10.30
CA GLY A 13 14.71 -0.93 9.44
C GLY A 13 14.30 -0.09 8.24
N TRP A 14 13.23 -0.48 7.54
CA TRP A 14 12.68 0.29 6.42
C TRP A 14 12.09 1.64 6.87
N THR A 15 11.38 1.69 8.00
CA THR A 15 10.88 2.92 8.62
C THR A 15 12.01 3.91 8.86
N ARG A 16 13.17 3.43 9.37
CA ARG A 16 14.35 4.27 9.58
C ARG A 16 14.91 4.82 8.27
N LYS A 17 15.10 3.96 7.25
CA LYS A 17 15.60 4.36 5.93
C LYS A 17 14.71 5.39 5.22
N LEU A 18 13.39 5.33 5.45
CA LEU A 18 12.45 6.32 4.91
C LEU A 18 12.65 7.72 5.51
N ILE A 19 13.06 7.83 6.77
CA ILE A 19 13.26 9.12 7.45
C ILE A 19 14.63 9.73 7.15
N GLU A 20 15.67 8.90 7.02
CA GLU A 20 17.07 9.34 6.91
C GLU A 20 17.33 10.26 5.69
N HIS A 21 16.43 10.29 4.71
CA HIS A 21 16.66 10.98 3.44
C HIS A 21 15.56 11.92 2.96
N ALA A 22 14.46 12.10 3.71
CA ALA A 22 13.28 12.74 3.14
C ALA A 22 12.46 13.60 4.13
N LYS A 23 12.39 14.90 3.85
CA LYS A 23 11.35 15.79 4.40
C LYS A 23 9.95 15.36 3.91
N GLU A 24 9.90 14.70 2.76
CA GLU A 24 8.69 14.23 2.09
C GLU A 24 8.95 12.93 1.33
N ILE A 25 8.10 11.93 1.54
CA ILE A 25 8.22 10.61 0.93
C ILE A 25 7.26 10.54 -0.25
N THR A 26 7.80 10.37 -1.46
CA THR A 26 7.05 10.25 -2.72
C THR A 26 7.24 8.86 -3.33
N ASP A 27 6.56 8.59 -4.44
CA ASP A 27 6.69 7.32 -5.18
C ASP A 27 8.08 7.08 -5.79
N GLU A 28 8.91 8.11 -5.92
CA GLU A 28 10.29 7.98 -6.45
C GLU A 28 11.27 7.46 -5.38
N ASN A 29 10.84 7.33 -4.11
CA ASN A 29 11.70 6.79 -3.05
C ASN A 29 11.81 5.27 -3.19
N GLU A 30 13.02 4.78 -3.49
CA GLU A 30 13.31 3.36 -3.70
C GLU A 30 12.97 2.48 -2.49
N ASN A 31 13.09 3.01 -1.27
CA ASN A 31 12.80 2.27 -0.04
C ASN A 31 11.30 2.11 0.22
N LEU A 32 10.44 2.93 -0.41
CA LEU A 32 8.99 2.88 -0.20
C LEU A 32 8.40 1.53 -0.60
N CYS A 33 8.85 0.97 -1.73
CA CYS A 33 8.40 -0.34 -2.20
C CYS A 33 8.69 -1.44 -1.17
N HIS A 34 9.92 -1.45 -0.64
CA HIS A 34 10.34 -2.43 0.37
C HIS A 34 9.57 -2.27 1.68
N PHE A 35 9.40 -1.03 2.15
CA PHE A 35 8.59 -0.73 3.33
C PHE A 35 7.15 -1.23 3.18
N CYS A 36 6.47 -0.87 2.08
CA CYS A 36 5.10 -1.25 1.82
C CYS A 36 4.91 -2.76 1.69
N LYS A 37 5.85 -3.46 1.04
CA LYS A 37 5.84 -4.92 0.93
C LYS A 37 6.03 -5.60 2.28
N CYS A 38 6.98 -5.12 3.09
CA CYS A 38 7.21 -5.64 4.44
C CYS A 38 5.97 -5.44 5.33
N LEU A 39 5.33 -4.28 5.22
CA LEU A 39 4.10 -3.97 5.93
C LEU A 39 2.93 -4.87 5.49
N GLU A 40 2.75 -5.09 4.18
CA GLU A 40 1.76 -6.04 3.65
C GLU A 40 2.00 -7.43 4.25
N ASN A 41 3.25 -7.90 4.30
CA ASN A 41 3.60 -9.17 4.91
C ASN A 41 3.26 -9.24 6.41
N CYS A 42 3.51 -8.16 7.17
CA CYS A 42 3.12 -8.09 8.58
C CYS A 42 1.61 -8.29 8.77
N LEU A 43 0.80 -7.67 7.91
CA LEU A 43 -0.67 -7.78 7.95
C LEU A 43 -1.17 -9.13 7.42
N GLN A 44 -0.44 -9.76 6.50
CA GLN A 44 -0.88 -10.99 5.84
C GLN A 44 -0.50 -12.26 6.62
N LYS A 45 0.52 -12.17 7.49
CA LYS A 45 1.12 -13.31 8.18
C LYS A 45 0.14 -14.02 9.12
N ASP A 46 0.03 -15.34 8.93
CA ASP A 46 -0.78 -16.27 9.75
C ASP A 46 -2.25 -15.85 9.93
N LEU A 47 -2.83 -15.27 8.88
CA LEU A 47 -4.28 -15.10 8.76
C LEU A 47 -4.99 -16.46 8.79
N LEU A 48 -6.09 -16.52 9.52
CA LEU A 48 -6.97 -17.68 9.53
C LEU A 48 -7.69 -17.80 8.18
N PRO A 49 -7.95 -19.03 7.69
CA PRO A 49 -8.73 -19.23 6.48
C PRO A 49 -10.16 -18.70 6.61
N ILE A 50 -10.70 -18.14 5.53
CA ILE A 50 -12.11 -17.75 5.43
C ILE A 50 -12.88 -18.87 4.72
N PHE A 51 -14.02 -19.24 5.29
CA PHE A 51 -14.98 -20.13 4.64
C PHE A 51 -15.96 -19.31 3.80
N ASP A 52 -16.22 -19.74 2.58
CA ASP A 52 -17.34 -19.20 1.83
C ASP A 52 -18.68 -19.80 2.31
N SER A 53 -19.79 -19.27 1.78
CA SER A 53 -21.15 -19.70 2.11
C SER A 53 -21.43 -21.18 1.79
N VAL A 54 -20.54 -21.84 1.03
CA VAL A 54 -20.65 -23.22 0.55
C VAL A 54 -19.63 -24.13 1.25
N GLY A 55 -18.83 -23.58 2.18
CA GLY A 55 -17.86 -24.31 2.99
C GLY A 55 -16.49 -24.50 2.35
N TYR A 56 -16.19 -23.87 1.21
CA TYR A 56 -14.86 -23.95 0.59
C TYR A 56 -13.88 -22.96 1.21
N PHE A 57 -12.61 -23.39 1.26
CA PHE A 57 -11.49 -22.56 1.68
C PHE A 57 -11.19 -21.48 0.65
N LYS A 58 -11.29 -20.21 1.07
CA LYS A 58 -10.82 -19.07 0.29
C LYS A 58 -9.50 -18.56 0.85
N ILE A 59 -8.61 -18.14 -0.05
CA ILE A 59 -7.38 -17.44 0.36
C ILE A 59 -7.76 -16.16 1.09
N SER A 60 -7.41 -16.10 2.38
CA SER A 60 -7.59 -14.92 3.21
C SER A 60 -6.58 -13.85 2.81
N TYR A 61 -7.05 -12.62 2.67
CA TYR A 61 -6.21 -11.43 2.51
C TYR A 61 -6.52 -10.45 3.61
N ALA A 62 -5.51 -9.71 4.07
CA ALA A 62 -5.69 -8.72 5.12
C ALA A 62 -6.74 -7.65 4.75
N TRP A 63 -6.97 -7.41 3.46
CA TRP A 63 -8.08 -6.58 2.97
C TRP A 63 -9.42 -6.93 3.62
N HIS A 64 -9.77 -8.21 3.75
CA HIS A 64 -11.11 -8.62 4.16
C HIS A 64 -11.43 -8.23 5.61
N TRP A 65 -10.50 -8.45 6.55
CA TRP A 65 -10.75 -8.06 7.94
C TRP A 65 -10.65 -6.54 8.12
N LEU A 66 -9.77 -5.86 7.39
CA LEU A 66 -9.68 -4.40 7.38
C LEU A 66 -11.01 -3.77 6.92
N GLU A 67 -11.59 -4.32 5.86
CA GLU A 67 -12.92 -3.94 5.37
C GLU A 67 -14.02 -4.29 6.37
N TYR A 68 -13.94 -5.43 7.05
CA TYR A 68 -14.91 -5.79 8.09
C TYR A 68 -14.86 -4.83 9.28
N VAL A 69 -13.67 -4.52 9.79
CA VAL A 69 -13.46 -3.63 10.95
C VAL A 69 -13.90 -2.21 10.63
N SER A 70 -13.68 -1.72 9.40
CA SER A 70 -14.13 -0.37 9.03
C SER A 70 -15.65 -0.23 9.10
N ARG A 71 -16.42 -1.27 8.76
CA ARG A 71 -17.89 -1.27 8.79
C ARG A 71 -18.47 -1.25 10.20
N LYS A 72 -17.72 -1.70 11.21
CA LYS A 72 -18.16 -1.65 12.61
C LYS A 72 -18.23 -0.21 13.15
N ASN A 73 -17.68 0.76 12.41
CA ASN A 73 -17.77 2.19 12.67
C ASN A 73 -17.49 2.58 14.13
N TYR A 74 -16.38 2.07 14.66
CA TYR A 74 -15.92 2.46 15.99
C TYR A 74 -15.69 3.98 16.05
N ASN A 75 -16.14 4.63 17.12
CA ASN A 75 -16.02 6.08 17.28
C ASN A 75 -14.54 6.53 17.16
N GLY A 76 -14.30 7.58 16.36
CA GLY A 76 -12.97 8.16 16.15
C GLY A 76 -12.17 7.58 14.97
N TYR A 77 -12.72 6.61 14.24
CA TYR A 77 -12.02 5.91 13.15
C TYR A 77 -12.53 6.25 11.73
N ASN A 78 -13.24 7.37 11.59
CA ASN A 78 -13.85 7.82 10.33
C ASN A 78 -12.83 7.98 9.18
N THR A 79 -11.60 8.42 9.47
CA THR A 79 -10.54 8.57 8.46
C THR A 79 -10.17 7.23 7.82
N PHE A 80 -10.16 6.15 8.61
CA PHE A 80 -9.92 4.80 8.12
C PHE A 80 -11.11 4.28 7.32
N LEU A 81 -12.34 4.49 7.80
CA LEU A 81 -13.56 4.16 7.05
C LEU A 81 -13.59 4.82 5.66
N LEU A 82 -13.32 6.13 5.59
CA LEU A 82 -13.25 6.85 4.32
C LEU A 82 -12.10 6.37 3.42
N ALA A 83 -11.03 5.80 3.97
CA ALA A 83 -9.95 5.20 3.18
C ALA A 83 -10.42 3.88 2.54
N VAL A 84 -11.13 3.04 3.31
CA VAL A 84 -11.70 1.79 2.80
C VAL A 84 -12.74 2.04 1.72
N GLU A 85 -13.66 2.99 1.92
CA GLU A 85 -14.67 3.33 0.91
C GLU A 85 -14.02 3.88 -0.37
N GLN A 86 -12.96 4.67 -0.26
CA GLN A 86 -12.19 5.13 -1.44
C GLN A 86 -11.59 3.96 -2.23
N VAL A 87 -11.11 2.91 -1.55
CA VAL A 87 -10.60 1.69 -2.23
C VAL A 87 -11.72 0.95 -2.93
N LYS A 88 -12.87 0.77 -2.27
CA LYS A 88 -14.02 0.06 -2.84
C LYS A 88 -14.57 0.72 -4.11
N GLN A 89 -14.52 2.05 -4.17
CA GLN A 89 -14.95 2.84 -5.32
C GLN A 89 -13.89 2.90 -6.44
N ASN A 90 -12.67 2.40 -6.21
CA ASN A 90 -11.60 2.49 -7.18
C ASN A 90 -11.70 1.36 -8.22
N ALA A 91 -12.10 1.72 -9.44
CA ALA A 91 -12.27 0.79 -10.54
C ALA A 91 -10.95 0.23 -11.13
N LYS A 92 -9.77 0.66 -10.66
CA LYS A 92 -8.46 0.22 -11.20
C LYS A 92 -7.85 -0.97 -10.44
N VAL A 93 -8.43 -1.37 -9.32
CA VAL A 93 -7.97 -2.50 -8.50
C VAL A 93 -9.08 -3.52 -8.31
N HIS A 94 -8.81 -4.76 -8.68
CA HIS A 94 -9.84 -5.80 -8.76
C HIS A 94 -9.61 -6.92 -7.74
N THR A 95 -8.37 -7.15 -7.33
CA THR A 95 -8.00 -8.23 -6.42
C THR A 95 -7.98 -7.76 -4.96
N PRO A 96 -8.20 -8.66 -3.98
CA PRO A 96 -8.01 -8.32 -2.57
C PRO A 96 -6.59 -7.83 -2.25
N ALA A 97 -5.56 -8.37 -2.92
CA ALA A 97 -4.19 -7.91 -2.79
C ALA A 97 -4.02 -6.46 -3.29
N GLY A 98 -4.50 -6.15 -4.49
CA GLY A 98 -4.45 -4.78 -5.02
C GLY A 98 -5.23 -3.79 -4.19
N ARG A 99 -6.39 -4.18 -3.65
CA ARG A 99 -7.17 -3.38 -2.70
C ARG A 99 -6.42 -3.13 -1.40
N LEU A 100 -5.77 -4.15 -0.82
CA LEU A 100 -4.92 -4.00 0.36
C LEU A 100 -3.78 -3.02 0.11
N ARG A 101 -3.08 -3.16 -1.01
CA ARG A 101 -1.95 -2.29 -1.37
C ARG A 101 -2.40 -0.85 -1.59
N LEU A 102 -3.54 -0.64 -2.25
CA LEU A 102 -4.13 0.70 -2.38
C LEU A 102 -4.54 1.27 -1.03
N LEU A 103 -5.15 0.46 -0.16
CA LEU A 103 -5.53 0.88 1.19
C LEU A 103 -4.31 1.33 1.98
N ILE A 104 -3.22 0.54 1.98
CA ILE A 104 -1.95 0.90 2.63
C ILE A 104 -1.49 2.26 2.14
N ARG A 105 -1.42 2.49 0.82
CA ARG A 105 -0.99 3.78 0.24
C ARG A 105 -1.87 4.94 0.70
N ILE A 106 -3.20 4.77 0.67
CA ILE A 106 -4.15 5.81 1.13
C ILE A 106 -3.95 6.08 2.62
N CYS A 107 -3.82 5.04 3.44
CA CYS A 107 -3.65 5.16 4.88
C CYS A 107 -2.31 5.79 5.28
N LEU A 108 -1.25 5.63 4.48
CA LEU A 108 0.02 6.33 4.69
C LEU A 108 -0.13 7.84 4.43
N VAL A 109 -0.76 8.22 3.31
CA VAL A 109 -1.04 9.63 2.98
C VAL A 109 -1.95 10.27 4.03
N ARG A 110 -2.98 9.54 4.48
CA ARG A 110 -3.95 10.02 5.49
C ARG A 110 -3.52 9.79 6.94
N ARG A 111 -2.34 9.19 7.16
CA ARG A 111 -1.76 8.90 8.48
C ARG A 111 -2.68 8.07 9.39
N CYS A 112 -3.51 7.20 8.83
CA CYS A 112 -4.53 6.44 9.57
C CYS A 112 -4.29 4.92 9.63
N LEU A 113 -3.13 4.44 9.17
CA LEU A 113 -2.86 2.99 9.10
C LEU A 113 -2.81 2.28 10.48
N HIS A 114 -2.46 3.01 11.54
CA HIS A 114 -2.40 2.48 12.90
C HIS A 114 -3.78 2.14 13.47
N MET A 115 -4.83 2.83 13.00
CA MET A 115 -6.20 2.75 13.50
C MET A 115 -6.77 1.32 13.58
N PRO A 116 -6.77 0.51 12.49
CA PRO A 116 -7.27 -0.86 12.57
C PRO A 116 -6.47 -1.75 13.54
N VAL A 117 -5.16 -1.53 13.67
CA VAL A 117 -4.32 -2.29 14.63
C VAL A 117 -4.62 -1.86 16.07
N GLU A 118 -4.88 -0.58 16.30
CA GLU A 118 -5.31 -0.05 17.60
C GLU A 118 -6.67 -0.65 18.02
N ILE A 119 -7.61 -0.84 17.09
CA ILE A 119 -8.88 -1.51 17.38
C ILE A 119 -8.64 -2.95 17.87
N LEU A 120 -7.76 -3.70 17.20
CA LEU A 120 -7.40 -5.06 17.62
C LEU A 120 -6.67 -5.07 18.97
N ALA A 121 -5.85 -4.06 19.27
CA ALA A 121 -5.21 -3.90 20.58
C ALA A 121 -6.24 -3.65 21.70
N ARG A 122 -7.25 -2.82 21.45
CA ARG A 122 -8.33 -2.53 22.41
C ARG A 122 -9.30 -3.69 22.60
N ILE A 123 -9.48 -4.53 21.57
CA ILE A 123 -10.40 -5.68 21.59
C ILE A 123 -9.63 -6.94 21.18
N PRO A 124 -8.79 -7.52 22.06
CA PRO A 124 -7.97 -8.69 21.72
C PRO A 124 -8.78 -9.89 21.21
N ALA A 125 -10.00 -10.08 21.72
CA ALA A 125 -10.91 -11.13 21.26
C ALA A 125 -11.29 -11.00 19.77
N LEU A 126 -11.23 -9.79 19.20
CA LEU A 126 -11.46 -9.58 17.76
C LEU A 126 -10.26 -10.03 16.92
N ALA A 127 -9.04 -9.95 17.46
CA ALA A 127 -7.84 -10.40 16.75
C ALA A 127 -7.87 -11.92 16.50
N THR A 128 -8.45 -12.69 17.43
CA THR A 128 -8.57 -14.14 17.34
C THR A 128 -9.59 -14.60 16.29
N GLU A 129 -10.49 -13.72 15.84
CA GLU A 129 -11.37 -13.99 14.70
C GLU A 129 -10.61 -14.04 13.37
N PHE A 130 -9.45 -13.38 13.29
CA PHE A 130 -8.72 -13.20 12.03
C PHE A 130 -7.34 -13.85 12.01
N TYR A 131 -6.70 -14.05 13.16
CA TYR A 131 -5.30 -14.47 13.23
C TYR A 131 -5.06 -15.63 14.19
N ASN A 132 -4.04 -16.43 13.87
CA ASN A 132 -3.44 -17.33 14.84
C ASN A 132 -2.85 -16.53 16.01
N LEU A 133 -2.99 -17.02 17.25
CA LEU A 133 -2.47 -16.38 18.48
C LEU A 133 -0.95 -16.16 18.48
N LYS A 134 -0.19 -16.89 17.66
CA LYS A 134 1.26 -16.73 17.51
C LYS A 134 1.66 -15.76 16.40
N SER A 135 0.69 -15.21 15.66
CA SER A 135 0.97 -14.24 14.60
C SER A 135 1.34 -12.88 15.17
N ILE A 136 1.83 -11.98 14.31
CA ILE A 136 2.12 -10.60 14.69
C ILE A 136 0.90 -9.88 15.24
N LEU A 137 -0.29 -10.09 14.64
CA LEU A 137 -1.52 -9.42 15.03
C LEU A 137 -2.34 -10.21 16.05
N GLY A 138 -2.10 -11.52 16.19
CA GLY A 138 -2.73 -12.36 17.21
C GLY A 138 -2.06 -12.25 18.58
N ASP A 139 -0.73 -12.13 18.62
CA ASP A 139 0.03 -11.98 19.86
C ASP A 139 -0.05 -10.54 20.39
N ASP A 140 -0.40 -10.38 21.66
CA ASP A 140 -0.61 -9.07 22.29
C ASP A 140 0.65 -8.21 22.27
N ILE A 141 1.82 -8.81 22.55
CA ILE A 141 3.09 -8.08 22.64
C ILE A 141 3.54 -7.65 21.25
N LEU A 142 3.52 -8.56 20.26
CA LEU A 142 3.88 -8.25 18.89
C LEU A 142 2.94 -7.22 18.27
N ARG A 143 1.64 -7.29 18.58
CA ARG A 143 0.64 -6.33 18.09
C ARG A 143 0.91 -4.93 18.63
N GLU A 144 1.22 -4.78 19.91
CA GLU A 144 1.60 -3.49 20.52
C GLU A 144 2.91 -2.92 19.92
N ILE A 145 3.89 -3.79 19.64
CA ILE A 145 5.13 -3.37 18.98
C ILE A 145 4.84 -2.90 17.56
N LEU A 146 4.02 -3.62 16.78
CA LEU A 146 3.62 -3.20 15.45
C LEU A 146 2.86 -1.88 15.50
N LEU A 147 1.88 -1.75 16.41
CA LEU A 147 1.12 -0.51 16.61
C LEU A 147 2.05 0.68 16.88
N SER A 148 3.05 0.50 17.74
CA SER A 148 4.05 1.53 18.03
C SER A 148 4.84 1.97 16.79
N VAL A 149 5.20 1.04 15.92
CA VAL A 149 5.87 1.35 14.63
C VAL A 149 4.93 2.11 13.70
N LEU A 150 3.65 1.72 13.62
CA LEU A 150 2.67 2.40 12.77
C LEU A 150 2.34 3.83 13.27
N LEU A 151 2.30 4.03 14.59
CA LEU A 151 2.17 5.34 15.22
C LEU A 151 3.41 6.23 14.97
N GLN A 152 4.60 5.65 14.84
CA GLN A 152 5.77 6.41 14.39
C GLN A 152 5.63 6.79 12.91
N CYS A 153 5.19 5.86 12.06
CA CYS A 153 5.00 6.10 10.63
C CYS A 153 3.93 7.17 10.34
N SER A 154 2.91 7.31 11.20
CA SER A 154 1.86 8.34 11.06
C SER A 154 2.41 9.77 11.19
N LYS A 155 3.63 9.95 11.71
CA LYS A 155 4.30 11.25 11.80
C LYS A 155 4.95 11.67 10.48
N PHE A 156 5.08 10.75 9.51
CA PHE A 156 5.77 11.03 8.25
C PHE A 156 4.88 11.80 7.28
N ASN A 157 5.52 12.51 6.35
CA ASN A 157 4.84 13.24 5.29
C ASN A 157 4.90 12.45 3.98
N PHE A 158 3.90 11.60 3.75
CA PHE A 158 3.74 10.85 2.51
C PHE A 158 2.95 11.67 1.48
N LYS A 159 3.55 11.93 0.32
CA LYS A 159 2.88 12.52 -0.86
C LYS A 159 2.91 11.52 -2.02
N LEU A 160 2.08 10.49 -1.91
CA LEU A 160 1.97 9.43 -2.90
C LEU A 160 0.92 9.78 -3.96
N ASN A 161 1.19 9.41 -5.21
CA ASN A 161 0.24 9.47 -6.31
C ASN A 161 -0.78 8.31 -6.19
N LEU A 162 -1.90 8.59 -5.53
CA LEU A 162 -2.98 7.61 -5.34
C LEU A 162 -3.77 7.33 -6.63
N ARG A 163 -3.59 8.14 -7.69
CA ARG A 163 -4.22 7.88 -9.01
C ARG A 163 -3.48 6.80 -9.79
N ASN A 164 -2.19 6.60 -9.53
CA ASN A 164 -1.40 5.49 -10.07
C ASN A 164 -1.66 4.23 -9.25
N ALA A 165 -2.74 3.52 -9.58
CA ALA A 165 -3.20 2.33 -8.86
C ALA A 165 -3.29 1.09 -9.75
N THR A 166 -3.23 1.25 -11.08
CA THR A 166 -3.52 0.20 -12.06
C THR A 166 -2.65 -1.05 -11.90
N PHE A 167 -1.41 -0.91 -11.42
CA PHE A 167 -0.47 -2.03 -11.25
C PHE A 167 -0.52 -2.69 -9.88
N LEU A 168 -1.32 -2.17 -8.94
CA LEU A 168 -1.32 -2.65 -7.56
C LEU A 168 -1.87 -4.07 -7.42
N ASP A 169 -2.70 -4.56 -8.35
CA ASP A 169 -3.09 -5.97 -8.36
C ASP A 169 -1.87 -6.91 -8.52
N ASP A 170 -0.86 -6.48 -9.28
CA ASP A 170 0.29 -7.32 -9.64
C ASP A 170 1.51 -7.06 -8.74
N THR A 171 1.84 -5.79 -8.48
CA THR A 171 3.13 -5.42 -7.90
C THR A 171 3.11 -4.14 -7.06
N TRP A 172 4.08 -4.03 -6.16
CA TRP A 172 4.45 -2.77 -5.49
C TRP A 172 5.37 -1.88 -6.34
N GLN A 173 6.00 -2.44 -7.37
CA GLN A 173 6.85 -1.69 -8.29
C GLN A 173 5.98 -0.88 -9.24
N MET A 174 5.71 0.37 -8.85
CA MET A 174 4.87 1.27 -9.62
C MET A 174 5.65 1.90 -10.76
N PRO A 175 5.15 1.87 -12.01
CA PRO A 175 5.78 2.60 -13.10
C PRO A 175 5.64 4.10 -12.87
N LYS A 176 6.64 4.86 -13.34
CA LYS A 176 6.62 6.32 -13.31
C LYS A 176 5.49 6.85 -14.19
N CYS A 177 4.62 7.69 -13.62
CA CYS A 177 3.60 8.39 -14.39
C CYS A 177 4.12 9.74 -14.87
N VAL A 178 4.17 9.93 -16.19
CA VAL A 178 4.52 11.20 -16.82
C VAL A 178 3.31 11.69 -17.62
N ALA A 179 2.82 12.87 -17.29
CA ALA A 179 1.87 13.57 -18.15
C ALA A 179 2.63 14.23 -19.29
N LEU A 180 2.24 14.00 -20.54
CA LEU A 180 2.86 14.60 -21.72
C LEU A 180 1.89 15.56 -22.38
N GLU A 181 2.34 16.76 -22.71
CA GLU A 181 1.62 17.67 -23.59
C GLU A 181 1.98 17.33 -25.03
N LEU A 182 0.99 16.83 -25.76
CA LEU A 182 1.18 16.37 -27.12
C LEU A 182 0.82 17.49 -28.09
N VAL A 183 1.75 17.81 -28.99
CA VAL A 183 1.46 18.63 -30.17
C VAL A 183 0.95 17.74 -31.30
N PRO A 184 0.12 18.26 -32.22
CA PRO A 184 -0.27 17.52 -33.42
C PRO A 184 0.97 17.05 -34.18
N CYS A 185 1.16 15.73 -34.30
CA CYS A 185 2.30 15.13 -34.97
C CYS A 185 1.90 13.78 -35.58
N LYS A 186 2.67 13.30 -36.55
CA LYS A 186 2.42 12.00 -37.21
C LYS A 186 2.87 10.80 -36.36
N SER A 187 3.84 10.99 -35.48
CA SER A 187 4.37 9.95 -34.59
C SER A 187 4.95 10.57 -33.33
N LEU A 188 4.63 9.96 -32.19
CA LEU A 188 5.15 10.35 -30.88
C LEU A 188 6.57 9.82 -30.62
N GLY A 189 7.01 8.80 -31.37
CA GLY A 189 8.27 8.11 -31.14
C GLY A 189 8.34 7.37 -29.80
N ILE A 190 7.22 6.82 -29.33
CA ILE A 190 7.16 5.95 -28.15
C ILE A 190 7.01 4.49 -28.57
N SER A 191 7.61 3.58 -27.80
CA SER A 191 7.36 2.14 -27.90
C SER A 191 6.54 1.71 -26.70
N VAL A 192 5.46 0.98 -26.96
CA VAL A 192 4.51 0.53 -25.94
C VAL A 192 4.52 -0.99 -25.88
N CYS A 193 4.61 -1.53 -24.67
CA CYS A 193 4.35 -2.93 -24.38
C CYS A 193 2.97 -3.06 -23.74
N PHE A 194 2.23 -4.11 -24.08
CA PHE A 194 0.94 -4.41 -23.46
C PHE A 194 1.10 -5.59 -22.50
N THR A 195 0.66 -5.41 -21.27
CA THR A 195 0.62 -6.43 -20.22
C THR A 195 -0.82 -6.54 -19.74
N ASN A 196 -1.49 -7.65 -20.05
CA ASN A 196 -2.94 -7.81 -19.88
C ASN A 196 -3.69 -6.62 -20.53
N GLU A 197 -4.49 -5.88 -19.76
CA GLU A 197 -5.25 -4.70 -20.21
C GLU A 197 -4.48 -3.37 -20.04
N LYS A 198 -3.15 -3.41 -19.83
CA LYS A 198 -2.34 -2.24 -19.48
C LYS A 198 -1.31 -1.96 -20.56
N ALA A 199 -1.21 -0.70 -20.99
CA ALA A 199 -0.16 -0.20 -21.86
C ALA A 199 0.97 0.43 -21.03
N LEU A 200 2.21 0.02 -21.28
CA LEU A 200 3.42 0.54 -20.65
C LEU A 200 4.34 1.12 -21.72
N VAL A 201 4.79 2.36 -21.52
CA VAL A 201 5.84 2.94 -22.35
C VAL A 201 7.17 2.34 -21.92
N VAL A 202 7.81 1.56 -22.80
CA VAL A 202 9.07 0.87 -22.54
C VAL A 202 10.28 1.56 -23.17
N ASN A 203 10.04 2.40 -24.18
CA ASN A 203 11.07 3.21 -24.81
C ASN A 203 10.49 4.53 -25.33
N VAL A 204 11.27 5.59 -25.26
CA VAL A 204 10.99 6.89 -25.86
C VAL A 204 12.19 7.27 -26.70
N ASN A 205 12.00 7.45 -28.00
CA ASN A 205 13.07 7.88 -28.89
C ASN A 205 13.51 9.29 -28.50
N GLU A 206 14.79 9.46 -28.15
CA GLU A 206 15.37 10.71 -27.65
C GLU A 206 15.20 11.92 -28.58
N LYS A 207 15.00 11.68 -29.89
CA LYS A 207 14.78 12.74 -30.90
C LYS A 207 13.30 12.93 -31.23
N SER A 208 12.38 12.34 -30.47
CA SER A 208 10.94 12.42 -30.75
C SER A 208 10.24 13.53 -29.96
N VAL A 209 9.02 13.82 -30.40
CA VAL A 209 8.11 14.76 -29.73
C VAL A 209 7.90 14.38 -28.26
N ALA A 210 7.77 13.08 -27.94
CA ALA A 210 7.60 12.63 -26.57
C ALA A 210 8.85 12.86 -25.69
N ALA A 211 10.05 12.90 -26.28
CA ALA A 211 11.28 13.17 -25.53
C ALA A 211 11.49 14.66 -25.20
N GLU A 212 10.94 15.59 -26.00
CA GLU A 212 11.08 17.03 -25.76
C GLU A 212 10.49 17.44 -24.41
N ASP A 213 9.34 16.87 -24.06
CA ASP A 213 8.62 17.22 -22.84
C ASP A 213 9.24 16.57 -21.59
N VAL A 214 9.81 15.36 -21.75
CA VAL A 214 10.63 14.71 -20.71
C VAL A 214 11.88 15.54 -20.41
N ARG A 215 12.53 16.09 -21.45
CA ARG A 215 13.72 16.95 -21.29
C ARG A 215 13.40 18.28 -20.62
N LYS A 216 12.33 18.97 -21.02
CA LYS A 216 11.92 20.25 -20.43
C LYS A 216 11.66 20.15 -18.92
N ARG A 217 11.11 19.01 -18.45
CA ARG A 217 10.87 18.76 -17.02
C ARG A 217 12.09 18.30 -16.23
N SER A 218 13.12 17.79 -16.92
CA SER A 218 14.40 17.43 -16.28
C SER A 218 15.27 18.66 -15.99
N LEU A 219 15.01 19.78 -16.68
CA LEU A 219 15.74 21.04 -16.56
C LEU A 219 15.07 22.06 -15.63
N SER A 220 13.96 21.69 -14.97
CA SER A 220 13.20 22.54 -14.06
C SER A 220 13.26 22.09 -12.59
N ILE A 221 14.33 21.39 -12.22
CA ILE A 221 14.66 21.01 -10.83
C ILE A 221 15.74 21.95 -10.29
#